data_AF-A0A933ZVX1-F1
#
_entry.id   AF-A0A933ZVX1-F1
#
_cell.length_a   1.000
_cell.length_b   1.000
_cell.length_c   1.000
_cell.angle_alpha   90.00
_cell.angle_beta   90.00
_cell.angle_gamma   90.00
#
_symmetry.space_group_name_H-M   'P 1'
#
loop_
_entity.id
_entity.type
_entity.pdbx_description
1 polymer ?
#
loop_
_entity_poly.entity_id
_entity_poly.type
_entity_poly.pdbx_seq_one_letter_code
_entity_poly.pdbx_strand_id
1 'polypeptide(L)'
;MPLWSRLYNAVWLAFLCCVLIPRWMGKYAGPPVHVLLGLGMLALTLTNARRLAALPCPDRLKRVSKVAANLSGAQLVIGLAFGAVAHMWPDLPVVGTVLHAMHVMVALAILAQCASVATGHDMWEERECEASPPPPATPKQ
;
A
#
# COMPACT_ATOMS: atom_id res chain seq x y z
N MET A 1 -8.60 -9.27 13.87
CA MET A 1 -7.73 -8.08 14.03
C MET A 1 -8.55 -6.84 13.78
N PRO A 2 -8.42 -5.81 14.64
CA PRO A 2 -9.05 -4.51 14.40
C PRO A 2 -8.50 -3.87 13.12
N LEU A 3 -9.29 -3.02 12.47
CA LEU A 3 -8.96 -2.49 11.15
C LEU A 3 -7.72 -1.58 11.20
N TRP A 4 -7.63 -0.66 12.16
CA TRP A 4 -6.48 0.23 12.35
C TRP A 4 -5.15 -0.55 12.37
N SER A 5 -5.08 -1.60 13.19
CA SER A 5 -3.88 -2.44 13.33
C SER A 5 -3.50 -3.08 12.00
N ARG A 6 -4.51 -3.52 11.23
CA ARG A 6 -4.28 -4.12 9.92
C ARG A 6 -3.84 -3.11 8.86
N LEU A 7 -4.25 -1.85 8.97
CA LEU A 7 -3.77 -0.78 8.10
C LEU A 7 -2.30 -0.46 8.39
N TYR A 8 -1.91 -0.33 9.66
CA TYR A 8 -0.51 -0.17 10.05
C TYR A 8 0.36 -1.39 9.72
N ASN A 9 -0.18 -2.61 9.81
CA ASN A 9 0.52 -3.80 9.33
C ASN A 9 0.85 -3.72 7.84
N ALA A 10 0.01 -3.08 7.02
CA ALA A 10 0.32 -2.87 5.60
C ALA A 10 1.47 -1.89 5.40
N VAL A 11 1.58 -0.87 6.25
CA VAL A 11 2.72 0.06 6.25
C VAL A 11 4.01 -0.67 6.59
N TRP A 12 4.01 -1.42 7.70
CA TRP A 12 5.17 -2.19 8.13
C TRP A 12 5.57 -3.25 7.10
N LEU A 13 4.60 -3.96 6.53
CA LEU A 13 4.86 -4.96 5.51
C LEU A 13 5.46 -4.32 4.25
N ALA A 14 4.93 -3.19 3.78
CA ALA A 14 5.51 -2.44 2.66
C ALA A 14 6.94 -1.98 2.96
N PHE A 15 7.19 -1.46 4.16
CA PHE A 15 8.53 -1.06 4.60
C PHE A 15 9.50 -2.24 4.59
N LEU A 16 9.10 -3.40 5.12
CA LEU A 16 9.91 -4.61 5.14
C LEU A 16 10.22 -5.13 3.73
N CYS A 17 9.23 -5.08 2.82
CA CYS A 17 9.43 -5.40 1.41
C CYS A 17 10.48 -4.49 0.74
N CYS A 18 10.44 -3.19 1.04
CA CYS A 18 11.33 -2.19 0.43
C CYS A 18 12.74 -2.20 1.02
N VAL A 19 12.89 -2.38 2.34
CA VAL A 19 14.14 -2.07 3.05
C VAL A 19 14.87 -3.32 3.53
N LEU A 20 14.16 -4.29 4.11
CA LEU A 20 14.82 -5.36 4.86
C LEU A 20 15.35 -6.46 3.93
N ILE A 21 14.53 -6.90 2.97
CA ILE A 21 14.87 -8.08 2.16
C ILE A 21 16.02 -7.81 1.17
N PRO A 22 16.03 -6.68 0.42
CA PRO A 22 17.09 -6.43 -0.56
C PRO A 22 18.48 -6.30 0.06
N ARG A 23 18.55 -5.90 1.34
CA ARG A 23 19.81 -5.56 2.01
C ARG A 23 20.43 -6.72 2.80
N TRP A 24 19.62 -7.60 3.41
CA TRP A 24 20.09 -8.48 4.49
C TRP A 24 19.98 -9.98 4.23
N MET A 25 19.20 -10.43 3.24
CA MET A 25 18.86 -11.87 3.09
C MET A 25 19.67 -12.62 2.02
N GLY A 26 20.57 -11.94 1.30
CA GLY A 26 21.40 -12.54 0.26
C GLY A 26 20.60 -13.11 -0.93
N LYS A 27 21.31 -13.59 -1.95
CA LYS A 27 20.70 -13.99 -3.24
C LYS A 27 19.83 -15.26 -3.19
N TYR A 28 20.03 -16.13 -2.21
CA TYR A 28 19.33 -17.43 -2.14
C TYR A 28 18.04 -17.37 -1.31
N ALA A 29 18.05 -16.66 -0.18
CA ALA A 29 16.87 -16.53 0.68
C ALA A 29 16.08 -15.25 0.42
N GLY A 30 16.72 -14.18 -0.05
CA GLY A 30 16.07 -12.89 -0.30
C GLY A 30 14.93 -12.96 -1.32
N PRO A 31 15.17 -13.40 -2.57
CA PRO A 31 14.13 -13.43 -3.60
C PRO A 31 12.86 -14.20 -3.23
N PRO A 32 12.90 -15.46 -2.72
CA PRO A 32 11.68 -16.19 -2.39
C PRO A 32 10.91 -15.52 -1.25
N VAL A 33 11.60 -15.00 -0.24
CA VAL A 33 10.95 -14.28 0.87
C VAL A 33 10.35 -12.96 0.38
N HIS A 34 11.02 -12.25 -0.53
CA HIS A 34 10.49 -11.02 -1.14
C HIS A 34 9.18 -11.27 -1.89
N VAL A 35 9.13 -12.34 -2.68
CA VAL A 35 7.91 -12.74 -3.41
C VAL A 35 6.79 -13.07 -2.43
N LEU A 36 7.06 -13.84 -1.38
CA LEU A 36 6.06 -14.19 -0.37
C LEU A 36 5.52 -12.95 0.35
N LEU A 37 6.38 -12.00 0.74
CA LEU A 37 5.91 -10.75 1.34
C LEU A 37 5.13 -9.90 0.33
N GLY A 38 5.52 -9.88 -0.95
CA GLY A 38 4.78 -9.20 -2.01
C GLY A 38 3.36 -9.76 -2.20
N LEU A 39 3.19 -11.08 -2.17
CA LEU A 39 1.88 -11.72 -2.20
C LEU A 39 1.06 -11.40 -0.93
N GLY A 40 1.70 -11.41 0.24
CA GLY A 40 1.10 -10.97 1.48
C GLY A 40 0.61 -9.52 1.41
N MET A 41 1.41 -8.64 0.81
CA MET A 41 1.07 -7.23 0.61
C MET A 41 -0.14 -7.07 -0.30
N LEU A 42 -0.17 -7.78 -1.43
CA LEU A 42 -1.32 -7.77 -2.34
C LEU A 42 -2.61 -8.24 -1.65
N ALA A 43 -2.56 -9.36 -0.92
CA ALA A 43 -3.71 -9.87 -0.19
C ALA A 43 -4.21 -8.87 0.86
N LEU A 44 -3.27 -8.25 1.58
CA LEU A 44 -3.58 -7.29 2.64
C LEU A 44 -4.21 -6.01 2.09
N THR A 45 -3.65 -5.43 1.03
CA THR A 45 -4.19 -4.20 0.42
C THR A 45 -5.56 -4.41 -0.22
N LEU A 46 -5.77 -5.53 -0.92
CA LEU A 46 -7.09 -5.89 -1.46
C LEU A 46 -8.14 -6.04 -0.35
N THR A 47 -7.77 -6.71 0.75
CA THR A 47 -8.68 -6.92 1.87
C THR A 47 -8.95 -5.61 2.62
N ASN A 48 -7.96 -4.72 2.72
CA ASN A 48 -8.14 -3.38 3.29
C ASN A 48 -9.10 -2.54 2.44
N ALA A 49 -8.91 -2.49 1.13
CA ALA A 49 -9.77 -1.75 0.21
C ALA A 49 -11.23 -2.23 0.27
N ARG A 50 -11.45 -3.56 0.29
CA ARG A 50 -12.80 -4.15 0.40
C ARG A 50 -13.50 -3.81 1.71
N ARG A 51 -12.77 -3.86 2.84
CA ARG A 51 -13.36 -3.54 4.15
C ARG A 51 -13.66 -2.05 4.30
N LEU A 52 -12.74 -1.18 3.87
CA LEU A 52 -12.97 0.26 3.88
C LEU A 52 -14.14 0.67 3.00
N ALA A 53 -14.34 0.02 1.85
CA ALA A 53 -15.48 0.29 0.98
C ALA A 53 -16.84 0.03 1.67
N ALA A 54 -16.90 -0.93 2.59
CA ALA A 54 -18.11 -1.27 3.34
C ALA A 54 -18.37 -0.37 4.56
N LEU A 55 -17.43 0.51 4.92
CA LEU A 55 -17.52 1.40 6.08
C LEU A 55 -18.08 2.78 5.70
N PRO A 56 -18.73 3.49 6.64
CA PRO A 56 -19.19 4.87 6.45
C PRO A 56 -18.04 5.87 6.60
N CYS A 57 -16.88 5.60 6.00
CA CYS A 57 -15.72 6.48 6.01
C CYS A 57 -15.68 7.38 4.76
N PRO A 58 -14.89 8.48 4.78
CA PRO A 58 -14.80 9.41 3.66
C PRO A 58 -14.37 8.74 2.35
N ASP A 59 -14.97 9.15 1.23
CA ASP A 59 -14.65 8.56 -0.08
C ASP A 59 -13.19 8.73 -0.49
N ARG A 60 -12.53 9.79 -0.01
CA ARG A 60 -11.08 9.97 -0.22
C ARG A 60 -10.30 8.77 0.33
N LEU A 61 -10.61 8.32 1.54
CA LEU A 61 -9.93 7.18 2.18
C LEU A 61 -10.13 5.89 1.37
N LYS A 62 -11.36 5.66 0.89
CA LYS A 62 -11.72 4.52 0.02
C LYS A 62 -10.94 4.55 -1.30
N ARG A 63 -10.84 5.73 -1.94
CA ARG A 63 -10.09 5.91 -3.19
C ARG A 63 -8.59 5.63 -2.99
N VAL A 64 -7.97 6.20 -1.96
CA VAL A 64 -6.54 6.00 -1.66
C VAL A 64 -6.25 4.52 -1.36
N SER A 65 -7.11 3.85 -0.59
CA SER A 65 -6.97 2.42 -0.32
C SER A 65 -7.10 1.56 -1.58
N LYS A 66 -8.04 1.89 -2.48
CA LYS A 66 -8.17 1.23 -3.78
C LYS A 66 -6.93 1.44 -4.66
N VAL A 67 -6.36 2.65 -4.66
CA VAL A 67 -5.09 2.93 -5.37
C VAL A 67 -3.96 2.07 -4.81
N ALA A 68 -3.82 1.94 -3.49
CA ALA A 68 -2.81 1.07 -2.88
C ALA A 68 -2.96 -0.40 -3.33
N ALA A 69 -4.20 -0.90 -3.40
CA ALA A 69 -4.49 -2.25 -3.89
C ALA A 69 -4.15 -2.43 -5.38
N ASN A 70 -4.53 -1.47 -6.22
CA ASN A 70 -4.21 -1.49 -7.65
C ASN A 70 -2.70 -1.43 -7.89
N LEU A 71 -2.00 -0.54 -7.17
CA LEU A 71 -0.54 -0.44 -7.24
C LEU A 71 0.12 -1.74 -6.77
N SER A 72 -0.38 -2.39 -5.72
CA SER A 72 0.12 -3.70 -5.29
C SER A 72 -0.04 -4.77 -6.37
N GLY A 73 -1.15 -4.76 -7.11
CA GLY A 73 -1.36 -5.65 -8.25
C GLY A 73 -0.38 -5.36 -9.39
N ALA A 74 -0.20 -4.09 -9.76
CA ALA A 74 0.78 -3.69 -10.76
C ALA A 74 2.21 -4.04 -10.34
N GLN A 75 2.55 -3.86 -9.05
CA GLN A 75 3.85 -4.19 -8.48
C GLN A 75 4.19 -5.67 -8.62
N LEU A 76 3.22 -6.56 -8.41
CA LEU A 76 3.40 -7.99 -8.62
C LEU A 76 3.74 -8.29 -10.08
N VAL A 77 2.98 -7.71 -11.03
CA VAL A 77 3.22 -7.91 -12.47
C VAL A 77 4.61 -7.39 -12.87
N ILE A 78 4.96 -6.17 -12.45
CA ILE A 78 6.27 -5.57 -12.72
C ILE A 78 7.40 -6.40 -12.10
N GLY A 79 7.23 -6.87 -10.86
CA GLY A 79 8.24 -7.70 -10.17
C GLY A 79 8.46 -9.05 -10.85
N LEU A 80 7.40 -9.71 -11.29
CA LEU A 80 7.49 -10.96 -12.05
C LEU A 80 8.15 -10.74 -13.42
N ALA A 81 7.77 -9.66 -14.13
CA ALA A 81 8.40 -9.29 -15.40
C ALA A 81 9.90 -9.00 -15.22
N PHE A 82 10.26 -8.25 -14.17
CA PHE A 82 11.65 -7.97 -13.82
C PHE A 82 12.43 -9.26 -13.53
N GLY A 83 11.89 -10.14 -12.69
CA GLY A 83 12.52 -11.43 -12.37
C GLY A 83 12.71 -12.32 -13.61
N ALA A 84 11.71 -12.37 -14.50
CA ALA A 84 11.79 -13.12 -15.75
C ALA A 84 12.86 -12.56 -16.68
N VAL A 85 12.90 -11.23 -16.89
CA VAL A 85 13.93 -10.59 -17.73
C VAL A 85 15.33 -10.80 -17.16
N ALA A 86 15.51 -10.61 -15.84
CA ALA A 86 16.79 -10.81 -15.18
C ALA A 86 17.30 -12.26 -15.28
N HIS A 87 16.39 -13.24 -15.35
CA HIS A 87 16.74 -14.65 -15.50
C HIS A 87 17.00 -15.07 -16.94
N MET A 88 16.16 -14.64 -17.89
CA MET A 88 16.19 -15.08 -19.29
C MET A 88 17.16 -14.27 -20.16
N TRP A 89 17.35 -12.98 -19.85
CA TRP A 89 18.21 -12.06 -20.61
C TRP A 89 19.07 -11.20 -19.68
N PRO A 90 20.00 -11.82 -18.93
CA PRO A 90 20.84 -11.10 -17.96
C PRO A 90 21.71 -10.00 -18.63
N ASP A 91 22.03 -10.16 -19.91
CA ASP A 91 22.88 -9.24 -20.67
C ASP A 91 22.11 -8.06 -21.31
N LEU A 92 20.84 -7.84 -20.94
CA LEU A 92 20.02 -6.73 -21.44
C LEU A 92 19.89 -5.61 -20.39
N PRO A 93 20.95 -4.80 -20.16
CA PRO A 93 21.07 -3.94 -18.98
C PRO A 93 20.01 -2.83 -18.93
N VAL A 94 19.57 -2.31 -20.09
CA VAL A 94 18.62 -1.18 -20.14
C VAL A 94 17.24 -1.62 -19.64
N VAL A 95 16.72 -2.76 -20.11
CA VAL A 95 15.39 -3.23 -19.73
C VAL A 95 15.36 -3.64 -18.27
N GLY A 96 16.39 -4.36 -17.79
CA GLY A 96 16.50 -4.73 -16.38
C GLY A 96 16.57 -3.50 -15.45
N THR A 97 17.33 -2.48 -15.83
CA THR A 97 17.47 -1.24 -15.03
C THR A 97 16.16 -0.45 -14.97
N VAL A 98 15.45 -0.30 -16.09
CA VAL A 98 14.17 0.41 -16.13
C VAL A 98 13.12 -0.32 -15.32
N LEU A 99 13.00 -1.64 -15.47
CA LEU A 99 12.05 -2.45 -14.69
C LEU A 99 12.36 -2.40 -13.21
N HIS A 100 13.64 -2.45 -12.82
CA HIS A 100 14.05 -2.30 -11.43
C HIS A 100 13.67 -0.92 -10.87
N ALA A 101 13.97 0.16 -11.60
CA ALA A 101 13.61 1.52 -11.17
C ALA A 101 12.09 1.67 -11.01
N MET A 102 11.30 1.18 -11.98
CA MET A 102 9.84 1.18 -11.89
C MET A 102 9.34 0.38 -10.69
N HIS A 103 9.91 -0.80 -10.45
CA HIS A 103 9.57 -1.65 -9.31
C HIS A 103 9.81 -0.92 -7.98
N VAL A 104 10.95 -0.23 -7.82
CA VAL A 104 11.24 0.53 -6.60
C VAL A 104 10.28 1.72 -6.44
N MET A 105 10.04 2.50 -7.51
CA MET A 105 9.18 3.67 -7.46
C MET A 105 7.73 3.31 -7.09
N VAL A 106 7.20 2.23 -7.67
CA VAL A 106 5.85 1.74 -7.34
C VAL A 106 5.80 1.19 -5.91
N ALA A 107 6.85 0.52 -5.43
CA ALA A 107 6.94 0.07 -4.04
C ALA A 107 6.88 1.24 -3.03
N LEU A 108 7.63 2.32 -3.29
CA LEU A 108 7.58 3.54 -2.47
C LEU A 108 6.21 4.21 -2.54
N ALA A 109 5.57 4.24 -3.70
CA ALA A 109 4.22 4.75 -3.84
C ALA A 109 3.23 3.92 -2.99
N ILE A 110 3.32 2.58 -3.01
CA ILE A 110 2.49 1.71 -2.18
C ILE A 110 2.69 2.02 -0.70
N LEU A 111 3.94 2.16 -0.24
CA LEU A 111 4.24 2.52 1.15
C LEU A 111 3.57 3.85 1.54
N ALA A 112 3.72 4.88 0.70
CA ALA A 112 3.10 6.19 0.92
C ALA A 112 1.56 6.12 0.95
N GLN A 113 0.94 5.36 0.03
CA GLN A 113 -0.51 5.18 0.03
C GLN A 113 -0.98 4.42 1.27
N CYS A 114 -0.28 3.37 1.69
CA CYS A 114 -0.64 2.62 2.89
C CYS A 114 -0.51 3.48 4.15
N ALA A 115 0.55 4.28 4.26
CA ALA A 115 0.72 5.23 5.36
C ALA A 115 -0.43 6.24 5.38
N SER A 116 -0.78 6.82 4.22
CA SER A 116 -1.90 7.77 4.11
C SER A 116 -3.25 7.17 4.47
N VAL A 117 -3.50 5.89 4.15
CA VAL A 117 -4.74 5.20 4.54
C VAL A 117 -4.76 4.91 6.03
N ALA A 118 -3.64 4.47 6.61
CA ALA A 118 -3.55 4.19 8.03
C ALA A 118 -3.81 5.46 8.86
N THR A 119 -3.07 6.53 8.59
CA THR A 119 -3.21 7.80 9.31
C THR A 119 -4.57 8.46 9.04
N GLY A 120 -5.04 8.44 7.79
CA GLY A 120 -6.35 9.01 7.46
C GLY A 120 -7.53 8.26 8.06
N HIS A 121 -7.37 6.95 8.33
CA HIS A 121 -8.36 6.17 9.07
C HIS A 121 -8.33 6.51 10.56
N ASP A 122 -7.14 6.60 11.15
CA ASP A 122 -6.93 6.94 12.56
C ASP A 122 -7.56 8.29 12.90
N MET A 123 -7.22 9.34 12.14
CA MET A 123 -7.79 10.68 12.29
C MET A 123 -9.32 10.71 12.09
N TRP A 124 -9.85 9.83 11.24
CA TRP A 124 -11.29 9.72 11.03
C TRP A 124 -12.00 9.03 12.20
N GLU A 125 -11.41 7.96 12.75
CA GLU A 125 -11.94 7.29 13.95
C GLU A 125 -11.91 8.21 15.17
N GLU A 126 -10.87 9.05 15.29
CA GLU A 126 -10.71 10.01 16.38
C GLU A 126 -11.52 11.31 16.21
N ARG A 127 -12.21 11.51 15.08
CA ARG A 127 -13.16 12.62 14.83
C ARG A 127 -12.63 14.03 15.13
N GLU A 128 -11.41 14.37 14.70
CA GLU A 128 -10.77 15.69 14.92
C GLU A 128 -11.51 16.94 14.36
N CYS A 129 -12.79 16.89 13.98
CA CYS A 129 -13.59 18.04 13.55
C CYS A 129 -15.04 18.07 14.09
N GLU A 130 -15.40 17.31 15.13
CA GLU A 130 -16.71 17.47 15.75
C GLU A 130 -16.78 18.70 16.67
N ALA A 131 -17.08 19.85 16.06
CA ALA A 131 -18.16 20.71 16.52
C ALA A 131 -19.01 21.10 15.30
N SER A 132 -20.16 20.44 15.12
CA SER A 132 -21.18 21.02 14.24
C SER A 132 -21.69 22.30 14.92
N PRO A 133 -21.63 23.48 14.29
CA PRO A 133 -22.21 24.68 14.88
C PRO A 133 -23.71 24.45 15.10
N PRO A 134 -24.28 24.90 16.24
CA PRO A 134 -25.71 24.78 16.47
C PRO A 134 -26.46 25.49 15.33
N PRO A 135 -27.62 24.96 14.91
CA PRO A 135 -28.40 25.55 13.82
C PRO A 135 -28.70 27.03 14.12
N PRO A 136 -28.73 27.91 13.12
CA PRO A 136 -29.03 29.32 13.33
C PRO A 136 -30.39 29.45 13.99
N ALA A 137 -30.48 30.28 15.04
CA ALA A 137 -31.73 30.52 15.75
C ALA A 137 -32.78 31.04 14.76
N THR A 138 -33.91 30.34 14.67
CA THR A 138 -35.08 30.81 13.90
C THR A 138 -35.48 32.19 14.42
N PRO A 139 -35.63 33.22 13.56
CA PRO A 139 -36.13 34.52 13.97
C PRO A 139 -37.51 34.35 14.61
N LYS A 140 -37.68 34.84 15.84
CA LYS A 140 -39.00 34.90 16.48
C LYS A 140 -39.83 35.92 15.69
N GLN A 141 -40.97 35.46 15.14
CA GLN A 141 -42.01 36.32 14.56
C GLN A 141 -42.77 37.06 15.66
#